data_AF-A0A482LYN5-F1
#
_entry.id   AF-A0A482LYN5-F1
#
_cell.length_a   1.000
_cell.length_b   1.000
_cell.length_c   1.000
_cell.angle_alpha   90.00
_cell.angle_beta   90.00
_cell.angle_gamma   90.00
#
_symmetry.space_group_name_H-M   'P 1'
#
loop_
_entity.id
_entity.type
_entity.pdbx_description
1 polymer ?
#
loop_
_entity_poly.entity_id
_entity_poly.type
_entity_poly.pdbx_seq_one_letter_code
_entity_poly.pdbx_strand_id
1 'polypeptide(L)'
;MAVIRCLAPADGLQGVMACLRESESLAGIVAVVLLTGGWLALQYLAEARRDRRFREVKPALPAFGSGQHADAMYTFANREYYQVMLAEMEKALFAAGYELTRDESLRMTLPDTDRRVISRQIFRARQGYTSPSLSEQAMNDCEDAATKEGYTGMWLSVLIRGSERQGWYITRSQ
;
A
#
# COMPACT_ATOMS: atom_id res chain seq x y z
N MET A 1 35.84 -3.64 -55.60
CA MET A 1 34.83 -2.99 -56.46
C MET A 1 33.68 -3.99 -56.58
N ALA A 2 32.47 -3.84 -56.04
CA ALA A 2 31.62 -2.67 -55.81
C ALA A 2 30.78 -2.85 -54.52
N VAL A 3 31.11 -2.13 -53.43
CA VAL A 3 30.32 -2.15 -52.18
C VAL A 3 30.13 -0.74 -51.58
N ILE A 4 30.45 0.32 -52.32
CA ILE A 4 30.41 1.71 -51.80
C ILE A 4 29.32 2.53 -52.50
N ARG A 5 28.09 2.01 -52.56
CA ARG A 5 26.92 2.78 -53.05
C ARG A 5 25.65 2.67 -52.22
N CYS A 6 25.72 2.21 -50.97
CA CYS A 6 24.55 2.17 -50.08
C CYS A 6 24.49 3.30 -49.05
N LEU A 7 25.37 4.31 -49.14
CA LEU A 7 25.38 5.44 -48.22
C LEU A 7 25.26 6.76 -48.99
N ALA A 8 24.06 7.02 -49.53
CA ALA A 8 23.57 8.35 -49.83
C ALA A 8 22.06 8.40 -49.54
N PRO A 9 21.53 9.51 -48.99
CA PRO A 9 20.23 9.53 -48.34
C PRO A 9 19.12 9.74 -49.38
N ALA A 10 18.27 8.73 -49.56
CA ALA A 10 16.97 8.90 -50.20
C ALA A 10 15.98 7.88 -49.62
N ASP A 11 15.00 8.42 -48.91
CA ASP A 11 13.63 7.93 -48.82
C ASP A 11 13.36 6.52 -48.27
N GLY A 12 13.41 6.45 -46.94
CA GLY A 12 12.44 5.64 -46.17
C GLY A 12 12.52 4.12 -46.33
N LEU A 13 11.52 3.46 -45.73
CA LEU A 13 11.37 1.99 -45.58
C LEU A 13 11.55 1.18 -46.87
N GLN A 14 11.49 1.81 -48.05
CA GLN A 14 11.71 1.18 -49.35
C GLN A 14 13.18 0.85 -49.62
N GLY A 15 14.14 1.64 -49.13
CA GLY A 15 15.58 1.34 -49.27
C GLY A 15 16.03 0.12 -48.48
N VAL A 16 15.42 -0.11 -47.30
CA VAL A 16 15.66 -1.31 -46.48
C VAL A 16 15.06 -2.56 -47.13
N MET A 17 13.89 -2.43 -47.77
CA MET A 17 13.23 -3.51 -48.51
C MET A 17 13.98 -3.91 -49.79
N ALA A 18 14.69 -2.98 -50.44
CA ALA A 18 15.49 -3.28 -51.63
C ALA A 18 16.74 -4.12 -51.31
N CYS A 19 17.44 -3.83 -50.20
CA CYS A 19 18.58 -4.64 -49.75
C CYS A 19 18.17 -6.06 -49.33
N LEU A 20 16.95 -6.27 -48.86
CA LEU A 20 16.41 -7.59 -48.51
C LEU A 20 16.06 -8.45 -49.75
N ARG A 21 15.97 -7.86 -50.94
CA ARG A 21 15.48 -8.55 -52.15
C ARG A 21 16.59 -9.16 -53.01
N GLU A 22 17.85 -8.79 -52.80
CA GLU A 22 18.99 -9.20 -53.63
C GLU A 22 20.04 -10.09 -52.94
N SER A 23 19.89 -10.38 -51.65
CA SER A 23 20.60 -11.47 -50.98
C SER A 23 19.61 -12.57 -50.58
N GLU A 24 19.66 -13.69 -51.29
CA GLU A 24 19.07 -15.00 -50.98
C GLU A 24 18.29 -15.09 -49.66
N SER A 25 16.96 -15.19 -49.80
CA SER A 25 15.90 -15.47 -48.82
C SER A 25 16.32 -16.14 -47.50
N LEU A 26 17.26 -17.09 -47.55
CA LEU A 26 17.72 -17.85 -46.39
C LEU A 26 18.53 -17.01 -45.39
N ALA A 27 19.41 -16.12 -45.85
CA ALA A 27 20.30 -15.35 -44.98
C ALA A 27 19.52 -14.34 -44.12
N GLY A 28 18.51 -13.69 -44.70
CA GLY A 28 17.61 -12.78 -43.99
C GLY A 28 16.76 -13.50 -42.94
N ILE A 29 16.22 -14.68 -43.27
CA ILE A 29 15.43 -15.49 -42.34
C ILE A 29 16.30 -15.95 -41.16
N VAL A 30 17.52 -16.44 -41.43
CA VAL A 30 18.47 -16.87 -40.38
C VAL A 30 18.82 -15.72 -39.45
N ALA A 31 19.06 -14.52 -39.98
CA ALA A 31 19.35 -13.34 -39.15
C ALA A 31 18.18 -13.01 -38.21
N VAL A 32 16.93 -13.05 -38.69
CA VAL A 32 15.73 -12.79 -37.87
C VAL A 32 15.55 -13.86 -36.79
N VAL A 33 15.77 -15.14 -37.11
CA VAL A 33 15.67 -16.24 -36.13
C VAL A 33 16.73 -16.10 -35.03
N LEU A 34 17.96 -15.74 -35.38
CA LEU A 34 19.04 -15.55 -34.40
C LEU A 34 18.78 -14.33 -33.50
N LEU A 35 18.29 -13.23 -34.07
CA LEU A 35 17.95 -12.03 -33.30
C LEU A 35 16.77 -12.27 -32.36
N THR A 36 15.71 -12.93 -32.84
CA THR A 36 14.53 -13.24 -32.01
C THR A 36 14.86 -14.29 -30.95
N GLY A 37 15.62 -15.33 -31.29
CA GLY A 37 16.11 -16.34 -30.34
C GLY A 37 17.04 -15.74 -29.28
N GLY A 38 17.97 -14.86 -29.69
CA GLY A 38 18.84 -14.14 -28.76
C GLY A 38 18.07 -13.20 -27.84
N TRP A 39 17.08 -12.48 -28.37
CA TRP A 39 16.18 -11.63 -27.59
C TRP A 39 15.36 -12.42 -26.57
N LEU A 40 14.76 -13.54 -26.98
CA LEU A 40 14.01 -14.44 -26.09
C LEU A 40 14.91 -15.06 -25.01
N ALA A 41 16.13 -15.46 -25.36
CA ALA A 41 17.10 -15.97 -24.39
C ALA A 41 17.51 -14.90 -23.36
N LEU A 42 17.68 -13.64 -23.79
CA LEU A 42 17.96 -12.53 -22.88
C LEU A 42 16.77 -12.24 -21.94
N GLN A 43 15.53 -12.30 -22.44
CA GLN A 43 14.34 -12.17 -21.61
C GLN A 43 14.24 -13.31 -20.60
N TYR A 44 14.41 -14.55 -21.04
CA TYR A 44 14.40 -15.74 -20.18
C TYR A 44 15.48 -15.66 -19.10
N LEU A 45 16.70 -15.23 -19.44
CA LEU A 45 17.78 -15.05 -18.48
C LEU A 45 17.52 -13.88 -17.52
N ALA A 46 16.89 -12.80 -17.97
CA ALA A 46 16.50 -11.68 -17.11
C ALA A 46 15.42 -12.10 -16.10
N GLU A 47 14.44 -12.89 -16.53
CA GLU A 47 13.42 -13.49 -15.68
C GLU A 47 14.02 -14.51 -14.70
N ALA A 48 14.87 -15.42 -15.18
CA ALA A 48 15.56 -16.38 -14.31
C ALA A 48 16.46 -15.69 -13.27
N ARG A 49 17.09 -14.56 -13.63
CA ARG A 49 17.85 -13.73 -12.67
C ARG A 49 16.94 -13.02 -11.67
N ARG A 50 15.77 -12.53 -12.09
CA ARG A 50 14.77 -11.99 -11.15
C ARG A 50 14.30 -13.06 -10.19
N ASP A 51 13.94 -14.24 -10.70
CA ASP A 51 13.48 -15.37 -9.87
C ASP A 51 14.55 -15.86 -8.90
N ARG A 52 15.82 -15.89 -9.32
CA ARG A 52 16.94 -16.19 -8.41
C ARG A 52 17.08 -15.13 -7.33
N ARG A 53 17.03 -13.84 -7.67
CA ARG A 53 17.03 -12.75 -6.68
C ARG A 53 15.83 -12.84 -5.73
N PHE A 54 14.65 -13.17 -6.23
CA PHE A 54 13.46 -13.37 -5.38
C PHE A 54 13.58 -14.60 -4.47
N ARG A 55 14.19 -15.69 -4.94
CA ARG A 55 14.45 -16.89 -4.11
C ARG A 55 15.54 -16.66 -3.07
N GLU A 56 16.58 -15.91 -3.41
CA GLU A 56 17.67 -15.53 -2.49
C GLU A 56 17.20 -14.51 -1.44
N VAL A 57 16.15 -13.74 -1.74
CA VAL A 57 15.53 -12.76 -0.83
C VAL A 57 14.22 -13.31 -0.23
N LYS A 58 14.14 -14.61 0.04
CA LYS A 58 13.14 -15.08 1.00
C LYS A 58 13.75 -14.84 2.38
N PRO A 59 13.34 -13.79 3.13
CA PRO A 59 13.91 -13.55 4.45
C PRO A 59 13.75 -14.81 5.28
N ALA A 60 14.82 -15.20 5.98
CA ALA A 60 14.76 -16.32 6.90
C ALA A 60 13.57 -16.11 7.84
N LEU A 61 12.82 -17.18 8.11
CA LEU A 61 11.73 -17.10 9.06
C LEU A 61 12.29 -16.59 10.39
N PRO A 62 11.63 -15.60 11.01
CA PRO A 62 12.15 -15.03 12.24
C PRO A 62 12.19 -16.11 13.31
N ALA A 63 13.28 -16.15 14.08
CA ALA A 63 13.40 -17.07 15.20
C ALA A 63 12.27 -16.82 16.20
N PHE A 64 11.71 -17.89 16.77
CA PHE A 64 10.64 -17.78 17.75
C PHE A 64 11.08 -16.91 18.93
N GLY A 65 10.21 -15.98 19.34
CA GLY A 65 10.49 -15.02 20.41
C GLY A 65 11.46 -13.88 20.08
N SER A 66 11.99 -13.81 18.84
CA SER A 66 12.81 -12.68 18.40
C SER A 66 12.00 -11.40 18.22
N GLY A 67 12.67 -10.24 18.19
CA GLY A 67 12.02 -8.96 17.88
C GLY A 67 11.30 -8.97 16.52
N GLN A 68 11.91 -9.56 15.49
CA GLN A 68 11.26 -9.71 14.18
C GLN A 68 10.00 -10.59 14.24
N HIS A 69 10.02 -11.64 15.08
CA HIS A 69 8.82 -12.44 15.33
C HIS A 69 7.75 -11.64 16.06
N ALA A 70 8.13 -10.82 17.04
CA ALA A 70 7.21 -9.93 17.76
C ALA A 70 6.60 -8.86 16.83
N ASP A 71 7.37 -8.25 15.94
CA ASP A 71 6.87 -7.27 14.95
C ASP A 71 5.90 -7.91 13.94
N ALA A 72 6.22 -9.14 13.50
CA ALA A 72 5.33 -9.92 12.64
C ALA A 72 4.02 -10.28 13.36
N MET A 73 4.09 -10.70 14.62
CA MET A 73 2.91 -10.97 15.45
C MET A 73 2.11 -9.72 15.77
N TYR A 74 2.78 -8.59 16.02
CA TYR A 74 2.12 -7.31 16.22
C TYR A 74 1.33 -6.93 14.98
N THR A 75 1.95 -6.99 13.80
CA THR A 75 1.29 -6.69 12.51
C THR A 75 0.13 -7.62 12.25
N PHE A 76 0.29 -8.93 12.47
CA PHE A 76 -0.76 -9.93 12.28
C PHE A 76 -1.95 -9.70 13.22
N ALA A 77 -1.70 -9.59 14.53
CA ALA A 77 -2.76 -9.55 15.54
C ALA A 77 -3.47 -8.19 15.63
N ASN A 78 -2.78 -7.09 15.28
CA ASN A 78 -3.33 -5.74 15.49
C ASN A 78 -3.86 -5.09 14.20
N ARG A 79 -3.56 -5.63 13.01
CA ARG A 79 -4.00 -5.02 11.75
C ARG A 79 -5.52 -4.93 11.69
N GLU A 80 -6.22 -6.04 11.90
CA GLU A 80 -7.68 -6.07 11.85
C GLU A 80 -8.29 -5.19 12.94
N TYR A 81 -7.76 -5.27 14.17
CA TYR A 81 -8.16 -4.40 15.26
C TYR A 81 -8.10 -2.91 14.88
N TYR A 82 -6.95 -2.42 14.37
CA TYR A 82 -6.83 -1.02 13.99
C TYR A 82 -7.67 -0.66 12.75
N GLN A 83 -7.92 -1.59 11.82
CA GLN A 83 -8.84 -1.35 10.71
C GLN A 83 -10.26 -1.09 11.20
N VAL A 84 -10.75 -1.89 12.16
CA VAL A 84 -12.08 -1.66 12.78
C VAL A 84 -12.09 -0.32 13.52
N MET A 85 -11.06 -0.01 14.31
CA MET A 85 -11.00 1.25 15.06
C MET A 85 -10.95 2.49 14.15
N LEU A 86 -10.21 2.43 13.04
CA LEU A 86 -10.14 3.52 12.07
C LEU A 86 -11.48 3.71 11.33
N ALA A 87 -12.17 2.62 10.98
CA ALA A 87 -13.49 2.70 10.36
C ALA A 87 -14.55 3.30 11.30
N GLU A 88 -14.54 2.90 12.58
CA GLU A 88 -15.43 3.50 13.58
C GLU A 88 -15.09 4.97 13.84
N MET A 89 -13.81 5.35 13.79
CA MET A 89 -13.40 6.76 13.86
C MET A 89 -13.92 7.58 12.68
N GLU A 90 -13.76 7.08 11.46
CA GLU A 90 -14.28 7.75 10.26
C GLU A 90 -15.80 7.93 10.33
N LYS A 91 -16.53 6.88 10.71
CA LYS A 91 -17.98 6.93 10.90
C LYS A 91 -18.40 7.94 11.98
N ALA A 92 -17.72 7.94 13.13
CA ALA A 92 -18.01 8.85 14.23
C ALA A 92 -17.72 10.32 13.87
N LEU A 93 -16.62 10.56 13.13
CA LEU A 93 -16.28 11.87 12.59
C LEU A 93 -17.34 12.35 11.60
N PHE A 94 -17.71 11.50 10.65
CA PHE A 94 -18.74 11.81 9.65
C PHE A 94 -20.09 12.16 10.28
N ALA A 95 -20.54 11.35 11.25
CA ALA A 95 -21.77 11.62 11.99
C ALA A 95 -21.74 12.96 12.75
N ALA A 96 -20.56 13.45 13.12
CA ALA A 96 -20.37 14.74 13.79
C ALA A 96 -20.08 15.91 12.82
N GLY A 97 -20.16 15.69 11.49
CA GLY A 97 -19.94 16.72 10.47
C GLY A 97 -18.46 17.00 10.20
N TYR A 98 -17.64 15.97 10.27
CA TYR A 98 -16.21 16.01 9.95
C TYR A 98 -15.86 14.95 8.90
N GLU A 99 -14.78 15.19 8.17
CA GLU A 99 -14.22 14.24 7.22
C GLU A 99 -12.71 14.16 7.32
N LEU A 100 -12.11 13.20 6.62
CA LEU A 100 -10.66 13.03 6.55
C LEU A 100 -10.12 13.61 5.24
N THR A 101 -9.03 14.37 5.34
CA THR A 101 -8.34 14.97 4.19
C THR A 101 -6.85 14.63 4.18
N ARG A 102 -6.26 14.69 2.99
CA ARG A 102 -4.80 14.63 2.77
C ARG A 102 -4.15 16.01 2.81
N ASP A 103 -4.94 17.08 2.77
CA ASP A 103 -4.45 18.45 2.81
C ASP A 103 -4.27 18.92 4.26
N GLU A 104 -3.02 19.04 4.71
CA GLU A 104 -2.68 19.49 6.06
C GLU A 104 -3.15 20.93 6.34
N SER A 105 -3.26 21.78 5.31
CA SER A 105 -3.67 23.18 5.51
C SER A 105 -5.12 23.31 6.00
N LEU A 106 -5.93 22.29 5.74
CA LEU A 106 -7.33 22.19 6.19
C LEU A 106 -7.47 21.49 7.55
N ARG A 107 -6.36 21.06 8.17
CA ARG A 107 -6.38 20.35 9.46
C ARG A 107 -7.04 21.21 10.52
N MET A 108 -7.96 20.58 11.25
CA MET A 108 -8.58 21.18 12.42
C MET A 108 -8.45 20.32 13.68
N THR A 109 -8.53 20.98 14.83
CA THR A 109 -8.69 20.31 16.12
C THR A 109 -10.17 20.18 16.44
N LEU A 110 -10.59 18.99 16.88
CA LEU A 110 -11.95 18.74 17.33
C LEU A 110 -12.28 19.59 18.56
N PRO A 111 -13.42 20.29 18.59
CA PRO A 111 -13.94 20.91 19.81
C PRO A 111 -14.13 19.86 20.92
N ASP A 112 -13.97 20.27 22.18
CA ASP A 112 -14.02 19.34 23.33
C ASP A 112 -15.34 18.55 23.42
N THR A 113 -16.45 19.16 23.02
CA THR A 113 -17.76 18.50 23.03
C THR A 113 -17.78 17.31 22.08
N ASP A 114 -17.41 17.52 20.81
CA ASP A 114 -17.38 16.46 19.80
C ASP A 114 -16.31 15.42 20.13
N ARG A 115 -15.16 15.90 20.60
CA ARG A 115 -14.06 15.05 21.05
C ARG A 115 -14.52 14.07 22.14
N ARG A 116 -15.30 14.50 23.13
CA ARG A 116 -15.84 13.62 24.18
C ARG A 116 -16.78 12.56 23.61
N VAL A 117 -17.71 12.96 22.73
CA VAL A 117 -18.68 12.03 22.12
C VAL A 117 -17.97 10.96 21.29
N ILE A 118 -17.07 11.39 20.40
CA ILE A 118 -16.32 10.48 19.53
C ILE A 118 -15.42 9.55 20.37
N SER A 119 -14.72 10.09 21.39
CA SER A 119 -13.85 9.28 22.25
C SER A 119 -14.59 8.13 22.94
N ARG A 120 -15.83 8.39 23.39
CA ARG A 120 -16.69 7.37 24.01
C ARG A 120 -17.09 6.28 23.02
N GLN A 121 -17.49 6.65 21.80
CA GLN A 121 -17.83 5.69 20.74
C GLN A 121 -16.64 4.79 20.39
N ILE A 122 -15.44 5.36 20.25
CA ILE A 122 -14.21 4.59 19.97
C ILE A 122 -13.86 3.65 21.10
N PHE A 123 -13.98 4.11 22.36
CA PHE A 123 -13.73 3.24 23.50
C PHE A 123 -14.71 2.07 23.53
N ARG A 124 -15.99 2.31 23.27
CA ARG A 124 -17.02 1.27 23.21
C ARG A 124 -16.73 0.26 22.10
N ALA A 125 -16.37 0.74 20.89
CA ALA A 125 -15.98 -0.13 19.78
C ALA A 125 -14.77 -1.00 20.14
N ARG A 126 -13.76 -0.41 20.76
CA ARG A 126 -12.59 -1.14 21.26
C ARG A 126 -12.98 -2.24 22.23
N GLN A 127 -13.78 -1.92 23.24
CA GLN A 127 -14.20 -2.90 24.24
C GLN A 127 -15.05 -4.01 23.63
N GLY A 128 -15.93 -3.69 22.68
CA GLY A 128 -16.70 -4.68 21.93
C GLY A 128 -15.80 -5.65 21.14
N TYR A 129 -14.71 -5.15 20.57
CA TYR A 129 -13.74 -5.99 19.85
C TYR A 129 -12.92 -6.87 20.81
N THR A 130 -12.38 -6.30 21.89
CA THR A 130 -11.49 -7.03 22.81
C THR A 130 -12.21 -7.89 23.83
N SER A 131 -13.51 -7.64 24.05
CA SER A 131 -14.32 -8.32 25.06
C SER A 131 -15.73 -8.55 24.53
N PRO A 132 -15.91 -9.40 23.50
CA PRO A 132 -17.18 -9.58 22.81
C PRO A 132 -18.29 -10.16 23.68
N SER A 133 -17.94 -10.82 24.80
CA SER A 133 -18.90 -11.39 25.74
C SER A 133 -19.33 -10.42 26.85
N LEU A 134 -18.88 -9.17 26.81
CA LEU A 134 -19.26 -8.16 27.80
C LEU A 134 -20.75 -7.83 27.68
N SER A 135 -21.48 -7.83 28.79
CA SER A 135 -22.88 -7.41 28.79
C SER A 135 -23.00 -5.91 28.51
N GLU A 136 -24.16 -5.46 28.04
CA GLU A 136 -24.40 -4.04 27.76
C GLU A 136 -24.25 -3.17 29.02
N GLN A 137 -24.72 -3.65 30.18
CA GLN A 137 -24.54 -2.95 31.45
C GLN A 137 -23.06 -2.80 31.81
N ALA A 138 -22.29 -3.89 31.75
CA ALA A 138 -20.86 -3.85 32.04
C ALA A 138 -20.09 -2.97 31.04
N MET A 139 -20.54 -2.89 29.79
CA MET A 139 -20.01 -1.97 28.79
C MET A 139 -20.20 -0.52 29.20
N ASN A 140 -21.42 -0.15 29.59
CA ASN A 140 -21.73 1.21 30.04
C ASN A 140 -20.91 1.58 31.28
N ASP A 141 -20.80 0.68 32.26
CA ASP A 141 -20.02 0.89 33.48
C ASP A 141 -18.53 1.10 33.16
N CYS A 142 -17.97 0.30 32.25
CA CYS A 142 -16.59 0.43 31.78
C CYS A 142 -16.35 1.75 31.04
N GLU A 143 -17.29 2.17 30.19
CA GLU A 143 -17.21 3.41 29.42
C GLU A 143 -17.24 4.64 30.34
N ASP A 144 -18.09 4.63 31.36
CA ASP A 144 -18.19 5.71 32.35
C ASP A 144 -16.94 5.80 33.22
N ALA A 145 -16.43 4.67 33.71
CA ALA A 145 -15.16 4.62 34.43
C ALA A 145 -14.00 5.15 33.58
N ALA A 146 -13.87 4.66 32.34
CA ALA A 146 -12.83 5.10 31.42
C ALA A 146 -12.95 6.59 31.03
N THR A 147 -14.18 7.12 30.97
CA THR A 147 -14.39 8.55 30.71
C THR A 147 -13.90 9.38 31.89
N LYS A 148 -14.24 8.98 33.12
CA LYS A 148 -13.81 9.67 34.35
C LYS A 148 -12.28 9.67 34.50
N GLU A 149 -11.63 8.59 34.10
CA GLU A 149 -10.18 8.42 34.17
C GLU A 149 -9.44 9.00 32.95
N GLY A 150 -10.16 9.50 31.93
CA GLY A 150 -9.59 10.10 30.73
C GLY A 150 -9.09 9.10 29.68
N TYR A 151 -9.27 7.79 29.91
CA TYR A 151 -8.83 6.74 28.99
C TYR A 151 -9.56 6.75 27.65
N THR A 152 -10.82 7.20 27.60
CA THR A 152 -11.55 7.34 26.33
C THR A 152 -10.84 8.33 25.40
N GLY A 153 -10.43 9.49 25.92
CA GLY A 153 -9.72 10.52 25.17
C GLY A 153 -8.31 10.10 24.74
N MET A 154 -7.65 9.23 25.50
CA MET A 154 -6.34 8.69 25.14
C MET A 154 -6.42 7.88 23.84
N TRP A 155 -7.40 7.00 23.69
CA TRP A 155 -7.53 6.15 22.50
C TRP A 155 -7.83 6.96 21.24
N LEU A 156 -8.74 7.93 21.30
CA LEU A 156 -8.97 8.83 20.17
C LEU A 156 -7.69 9.60 19.80
N SER A 157 -6.89 10.02 20.78
CA SER A 157 -5.62 10.70 20.52
C SER A 157 -4.60 9.80 19.80
N VAL A 158 -4.55 8.51 20.13
CA VAL A 158 -3.69 7.55 19.46
C VAL A 158 -4.08 7.40 18.00
N LEU A 159 -5.39 7.26 17.71
CA LEU A 159 -5.88 7.13 16.34
C LEU A 159 -5.64 8.41 15.52
N ILE A 160 -5.91 9.59 16.08
CA ILE A 160 -5.66 10.88 15.42
C ILE A 160 -4.17 11.02 15.11
N ARG A 161 -3.29 10.91 16.11
CA ARG A 161 -1.83 11.06 15.91
C ARG A 161 -1.26 10.00 14.98
N GLY A 162 -1.78 8.78 15.05
CA GLY A 162 -1.44 7.70 14.12
C GLY A 162 -1.80 8.05 12.69
N SER A 163 -3.00 8.58 12.47
CA SER A 163 -3.50 9.01 11.16
C SER A 163 -2.71 10.21 10.62
N GLU A 164 -2.42 11.21 11.45
CA GLU A 164 -1.61 12.38 11.09
C GLU A 164 -0.21 11.98 10.61
N ARG A 165 0.43 11.00 11.28
CA ARG A 165 1.72 10.44 10.84
C ARG A 165 1.65 9.74 9.48
N GLN A 166 0.47 9.29 9.08
CA GLN A 166 0.22 8.71 7.76
C GLN A 166 -0.30 9.74 6.75
N GLY A 167 -0.32 11.03 7.10
CA GLY A 167 -0.79 12.12 6.23
C GLY A 167 -2.30 12.20 6.09
N TRP A 168 -3.05 11.86 7.14
CA TRP A 168 -4.50 12.02 7.21
C TRP A 168 -4.87 12.98 8.34
N TYR A 169 -5.71 13.96 8.03
CA TYR A 169 -6.09 15.04 8.93
C TYR A 169 -7.61 15.17 9.00
N ILE A 170 -8.12 15.63 10.14
CA ILE A 170 -9.55 15.92 10.30
C ILE A 170 -9.83 17.32 9.74
N THR A 171 -10.92 17.48 8.99
CA THR A 171 -11.47 18.76 8.52
C THR A 171 -12.99 18.78 8.68
N ARG A 172 -13.63 19.95 8.53
CA ARG A 172 -15.08 20.05 8.43
C ARG A 172 -15.55 19.46 7.10
N SER A 173 -16.64 18.69 7.15
CA SER A 173 -17.39 18.35 5.95
C SER A 173 -17.97 19.63 5.33
N GLN A 174 -17.95 19.70 3.99
CA GLN A 174 -18.53 20.81 3.23
C GLN A 174 -20.07 20.83 3.31
#